data_AF-A0A2W1AUS8-F1
#
_entry.id   AF-A0A2W1AUS8-F1
#
_cell.length_a   1.000
_cell.length_b   1.000
_cell.length_c   1.000
_cell.angle_alpha   90.00
_cell.angle_beta   90.00
_cell.angle_gamma   90.00
#
_symmetry.space_group_name_H-M   'P 1'
#
loop_
_entity.id
_entity.type
_entity.pdbx_description
1 polymer ?
#
loop_
_entity_poly.entity_id
_entity_poly.type
_entity_poly.pdbx_seq_one_letter_code
_entity_poly.pdbx_strand_id
1 'polypeptide(L)'
;MALFMVQHIHSADTCPAPDPQMAPGLLKVLAAAPQAGVKVLAEAVVDGQHELNLIVEADVAATVETWMAPFAQMGSVSVRPASHCERVVERGAC
;
A
#
# COMPACT_ATOMS: atom_id res chain seq x y z
N MET A 1 -5.68 -3.46 15.44
CA MET A 1 -5.66 -3.04 14.03
C MET A 1 -5.95 -4.25 13.16
N ALA A 2 -6.70 -4.08 12.08
CA ALA A 2 -6.91 -5.10 11.06
C ALA A 2 -5.74 -5.11 10.07
N LEU A 3 -5.51 -6.26 9.42
CA LEU A 3 -4.44 -6.45 8.44
C LEU A 3 -4.98 -6.25 7.02
N PHE A 4 -4.22 -5.57 6.18
CA PHE A 4 -4.56 -5.32 4.78
C PHE A 4 -3.38 -5.61 3.85
N MET A 5 -3.68 -6.18 2.69
CA MET A 5 -2.77 -6.26 1.55
C MET A 5 -3.13 -5.14 0.57
N VAL A 6 -2.16 -4.30 0.25
CA VAL A 6 -2.31 -3.17 -0.68
C VAL A 6 -1.52 -3.45 -1.93
N GLN A 7 -2.13 -3.23 -3.10
CA GLN A 7 -1.45 -3.28 -4.38
C GLN A 7 -1.71 -1.97 -5.13
N HIS A 8 -0.64 -1.32 -5.55
CA HIS A 8 -0.69 -0.19 -6.46
C HIS A 8 -0.06 -0.59 -7.80
N ILE A 9 -0.76 -0.33 -8.89
CA ILE A 9 -0.29 -0.59 -10.26
C ILE A 9 -0.49 0.68 -11.08
N HIS A 10 0.52 1.06 -11.85
CA HIS A 10 0.45 2.14 -12.84
C HIS A 10 1.16 1.75 -14.14
N SER A 11 1.07 2.60 -15.16
CA SER A 11 1.75 2.41 -16.44
C SER A 11 3.12 3.09 -16.45
N ALA A 12 4.03 2.71 -17.35
CA ALA A 12 5.31 3.39 -17.49
C ALA A 12 5.17 4.91 -17.74
N ASP A 13 4.15 5.32 -18.51
CA ASP A 13 3.87 6.72 -18.86
C ASP A 13 3.49 7.57 -17.64
N THR A 14 2.98 6.93 -16.58
CA THR A 14 2.58 7.59 -15.34
C THR A 14 3.56 7.31 -14.20
N CYS A 15 4.74 6.77 -14.48
CA CYS A 15 5.73 6.46 -13.47
C CYS A 15 6.37 7.75 -12.92
N PRO A 16 6.25 8.03 -11.60
CA PRO A 16 6.85 9.21 -10.99
C PRO A 16 8.32 9.02 -10.59
N ALA A 17 8.82 7.77 -10.58
CA ALA A 17 10.18 7.45 -10.15
C ALA A 17 11.31 8.12 -10.97
N PRO A 18 11.23 8.25 -12.31
CA PRO A 18 12.26 8.94 -13.09
C PRO A 18 12.19 10.48 -12.97
N ASP A 19 11.12 11.05 -12.40
CA ASP A 19 10.97 12.49 -12.26
C ASP A 19 11.62 12.97 -10.93
N PRO A 20 12.70 13.77 -10.99
CA PRO A 20 13.43 14.21 -9.80
C PRO A 20 12.62 15.17 -8.90
N GLN A 21 11.59 15.82 -9.43
CA GLN A 21 10.70 16.70 -8.66
C GLN A 21 9.61 15.91 -7.93
N MET A 22 9.13 14.80 -8.52
CA MET A 22 8.06 13.98 -7.94
C MET A 22 8.57 12.84 -7.05
N ALA A 23 9.66 12.18 -7.43
CA ALA A 23 10.14 10.97 -6.75
C ALA A 23 10.34 11.13 -5.22
N PRO A 24 10.88 12.24 -4.69
CA PRO A 24 10.99 12.44 -3.24
C PRO A 24 9.63 12.50 -2.52
N GLY A 25 8.57 12.88 -3.22
CA GLY A 25 7.20 12.91 -2.69
C GLY A 25 6.67 11.52 -2.34
N LEU A 26 7.06 10.49 -3.08
CA LEU A 26 6.62 9.10 -2.86
C LEU A 26 7.04 8.60 -1.47
N LEU A 27 8.31 8.81 -1.14
CA LEU A 27 8.87 8.43 0.16
C LEU A 27 8.25 9.23 1.31
N LYS A 28 7.84 10.48 1.07
CA LYS A 28 7.13 11.29 2.07
C LYS A 28 5.75 10.73 2.39
N VAL A 29 5.02 10.24 1.39
CA VAL A 29 3.71 9.58 1.61
C VAL A 29 3.89 8.34 2.48
N LEU A 30 4.89 7.50 2.17
CA LEU A 30 5.19 6.29 2.94
C LEU A 30 5.62 6.61 4.37
N ALA A 31 6.49 7.60 4.54
CA ALA A 31 6.93 8.07 5.86
C ALA A 31 5.80 8.68 6.69
N ALA A 32 4.73 9.18 6.05
CA ALA A 32 3.56 9.75 6.70
C ALA A 32 2.52 8.72 7.16
N ALA A 33 2.74 7.42 6.91
CA ALA A 33 1.79 6.36 7.27
C ALA A 33 1.37 6.39 8.75
N PRO A 34 2.28 6.53 9.73
CA PRO A 34 1.89 6.56 11.14
C PRO A 34 0.95 7.72 11.49
N GLN A 35 1.17 8.90 10.89
CA GLN A 35 0.33 10.08 11.07
C GLN A 35 -1.06 9.90 10.44
N ALA A 36 -1.16 9.05 9.43
CA ALA A 36 -2.43 8.64 8.81
C ALA A 36 -3.12 7.47 9.55
N GLY A 37 -2.57 6.99 10.67
CA GLY A 37 -3.12 5.83 11.39
C GLY A 37 -2.84 4.49 10.72
N VAL A 38 -1.83 4.43 9.85
CA VAL A 38 -1.40 3.23 9.14
C VAL A 38 -0.02 2.79 9.64
N LYS A 39 0.15 1.50 9.88
CA LYS A 39 1.45 0.90 10.20
C LYS A 39 1.87 0.00 9.05
N VAL A 40 2.94 0.36 8.35
CA VAL A 40 3.52 -0.46 7.29
C VAL A 40 4.36 -1.57 7.93
N LEU A 41 4.01 -2.83 7.66
CA LEU A 41 4.77 -4.00 8.12
C LEU A 41 5.84 -4.40 7.11
N ALA A 42 5.53 -4.28 5.82
CA ALA A 42 6.43 -4.54 4.72
C ALA A 42 5.97 -3.78 3.47
N GLU A 43 6.93 -3.45 2.61
CA GLU A 43 6.69 -2.96 1.25
C GLU A 43 7.67 -3.58 0.27
N ALA A 44 7.27 -3.67 -0.99
CA ALA A 44 8.13 -4.06 -2.09
C ALA A 44 7.62 -3.50 -3.41
N VAL A 45 8.54 -2.96 -4.22
CA VAL A 45 8.29 -2.71 -5.64
C VAL A 45 8.74 -3.96 -6.40
N VAL A 46 7.90 -4.47 -7.30
CA VAL A 46 8.27 -5.57 -8.18
C VAL A 46 9.15 -5.02 -9.30
N ASP A 47 10.39 -5.52 -9.40
CA ASP A 47 11.38 -5.00 -10.35
C ASP A 47 10.84 -4.96 -11.79
N GLY A 48 10.79 -3.75 -12.36
CA GLY A 48 10.35 -3.49 -13.73
C GLY A 48 8.83 -3.54 -13.98
N GLN A 49 7.99 -3.78 -12.96
CA GLN A 49 6.55 -4.04 -13.17
C GLN A 49 5.60 -2.88 -12.80
N HIS A 50 6.12 -1.70 -12.45
CA HIS A 50 5.30 -0.54 -12.04
C HIS A 50 4.26 -0.90 -10.95
N GLU A 51 4.66 -1.80 -10.05
CA GLU A 51 3.80 -2.41 -9.05
C GLU A 51 4.43 -2.27 -7.66
N LEU A 52 3.73 -1.59 -6.75
CA LEU A 52 4.06 -1.48 -5.34
C LEU A 52 3.09 -2.34 -4.52
N ASN A 53 3.64 -3.24 -3.71
CA ASN A 53 2.89 -4.09 -2.79
C ASN A 53 3.21 -3.71 -1.35
N LEU A 54 2.18 -3.61 -0.51
CA LEU A 54 2.35 -3.33 0.92
C LEU A 54 1.53 -4.29 1.78
N ILE A 55 2.09 -4.64 2.92
CA ILE A 55 1.37 -5.29 4.02
C ILE A 55 1.26 -4.26 5.13
N VAL A 56 0.03 -3.91 5.51
CA VAL A 56 -0.21 -2.81 6.46
C VAL A 56 -1.24 -3.21 7.53
N GLU A 57 -1.14 -2.55 8.67
CA GLU A 57 -2.16 -2.56 9.71
C GLU A 57 -2.86 -1.19 9.75
N ALA A 58 -4.18 -1.18 9.89
CA ALA A 58 -5.01 0.02 10.12
C ALA A 58 -6.29 -0.36 10.87
N ASP A 59 -7.05 0.61 11.39
CA ASP A 59 -8.32 0.30 12.07
C ASP A 59 -9.40 -0.16 11.08
N VAL A 60 -9.48 0.48 9.91
CA VAL A 60 -10.42 0.15 8.83
C VAL A 60 -9.78 0.38 7.45
N ALA A 61 -10.33 -0.26 6.41
CA ALA A 61 -9.81 -0.14 5.04
C ALA A 61 -9.79 1.31 4.53
N ALA A 62 -10.82 2.10 4.86
CA ALA A 62 -10.95 3.50 4.45
C ALA A 62 -9.76 4.38 4.90
N THR A 63 -9.11 4.04 6.02
CA THR A 63 -7.89 4.72 6.49
C THR A 63 -6.73 4.49 5.51
N VAL A 64 -6.55 3.25 5.06
CA VAL A 64 -5.52 2.88 4.08
C VAL A 64 -5.81 3.49 2.72
N GLU A 65 -7.07 3.46 2.28
CA GLU A 65 -7.51 4.06 1.01
C GLU A 65 -7.24 5.57 0.98
N THR A 66 -7.57 6.27 2.07
CA THR A 66 -7.32 7.72 2.19
C THR A 66 -5.83 8.04 2.15
N TRP A 67 -5.02 7.27 2.86
CA TRP A 67 -3.57 7.42 2.86
C TRP A 67 -2.95 7.14 1.47
N MET A 68 -3.48 6.17 0.73
CA MET A 68 -3.02 5.80 -0.61
C MET A 68 -3.60 6.67 -1.74
N ALA A 69 -4.44 7.67 -1.43
CA ALA A 69 -5.04 8.55 -2.43
C ALA A 69 -4.03 9.23 -3.38
N PRO A 70 -2.81 9.63 -2.95
CA PRO A 70 -1.80 10.15 -3.88
C PRO A 70 -1.37 9.14 -4.95
N PHE A 71 -1.22 7.85 -4.58
CA PHE A 71 -0.87 6.79 -5.53
C PHE A 71 -2.02 6.52 -6.50
N ALA A 72 -3.27 6.67 -6.07
CA ALA A 72 -4.45 6.52 -6.91
C ALA A 72 -4.55 7.59 -8.03
N GLN A 73 -3.77 8.68 -7.95
CA GLN A 73 -3.70 9.68 -9.03
C GLN A 73 -2.84 9.21 -10.21
N MET A 74 -1.88 8.30 -9.98
CA MET A 74 -0.95 7.81 -11.00
C MET A 74 -1.36 6.44 -11.56
N GLY A 75 -2.22 5.71 -10.86
CA GLY A 75 -2.67 4.38 -11.24
C GLY A 75 -3.77 3.84 -10.32
N SER A 76 -4.00 2.54 -10.34
CA SER A 76 -4.98 1.88 -9.48
C SER A 76 -4.40 1.54 -8.12
N VAL A 77 -5.22 1.57 -7.07
CA VAL A 77 -4.92 1.04 -5.74
C VAL A 77 -6.01 0.04 -5.36
N SER A 78 -5.62 -1.15 -4.92
CA SER A 78 -6.48 -2.17 -4.34
C SER A 78 -6.11 -2.39 -2.88
N VAL A 79 -7.08 -2.25 -1.97
CA VAL A 79 -6.94 -2.54 -0.54
C VAL A 79 -7.79 -3.75 -0.22
N ARG A 80 -7.17 -4.85 0.20
CA ARG A 80 -7.85 -6.12 0.48
C ARG A 80 -7.68 -6.49 1.95
N PRO A 81 -8.75 -6.85 2.68
CA PRO A 81 -8.64 -7.44 4.00
C PRO A 81 -7.76 -8.69 3.94
N ALA A 82 -6.89 -8.84 4.94
CA ALA A 82 -5.97 -9.97 5.04
C ALA A 82 -6.02 -10.56 6.45
N SER A 83 -5.35 -11.69 6.65
CA SER A 83 -5.22 -12.34 7.95
C SER A 83 -3.81 -12.89 8.11
N HIS A 84 -3.27 -12.82 9.32
CA HIS A 84 -2.13 -13.66 9.68
C HIS A 84 -2.52 -15.13 9.54
N CYS A 85 -1.58 -15.96 9.08
CA CYS A 85 -1.84 -17.39 8.86
C CYS A 85 -2.37 -18.09 10.13
N GLU A 86 -1.85 -17.72 11.30
CA GLU A 86 -2.32 -18.23 12.60
C GLU A 86 -3.84 -18.05 12.78
N ARG A 87 -4.39 -16.86 12.42
CA ARG A 87 -5.82 -16.56 12.50
C ARG A 87 -6.66 -17.35 11.50
N VAL A 88 -6.08 -17.71 10.36
CA VAL A 88 -6.71 -18.58 9.34
C VAL A 88 -6.81 -20.01 9.88
N VAL A 89 -5.73 -20.50 10.49
CA VAL A 89 -5.65 -21.84 11.09
C VAL A 89 -6.62 -21.96 12.27
N GLU A 90 -6.63 -20.98 13.19
CA GLU A 90 -7.51 -20.97 14.37
C GLU A 90 -9.00 -21.04 14.00
N ARG A 91 -9.42 -20.35 12.94
CA ARG A 91 -10.82 -20.36 12.48
C ARG A 91 -11.17 -21.54 11.59
N GLY A 92 -10.17 -22.30 11.10
CA GLY A 92 -10.36 -23.50 10.29
C GLY A 92 -10.80 -23.27 8.83
N ALA A 93 -10.64 -22.06 8.28
CA ALA A 93 -11.03 -21.73 6.90
C ALA A 93 -10.29 -20.51 6.35
N CYS A 94 -10.16 -20.41 5.01
CA CYS A 94 -9.70 -19.20 4.32
C CYS A 94 -10.72 -18.06 4.40
#